data_AF-A0A829SA91-F1
#
_entry.id   AF-A0A829SA91-F1
#
_cell.length_a   1.000
_cell.length_b   1.000
_cell.length_c   1.000
_cell.angle_alpha   90.00
_cell.angle_beta   90.00
_cell.angle_gamma   90.00
#
_symmetry.space_group_name_H-M   'P 1'
#
loop_
_entity.id
_entity.type
_entity.pdbx_description
1 polymer ?
#
loop_
_entity_poly.entity_id
_entity_poly.type
_entity_poly.pdbx_seq_one_letter_code
_entity_poly.pdbx_strand_id
1 'polypeptide(L)'
;MVDGHIVALFEDVGRHNALDKLLGYLAQENYDTSLGFVVMTSRASYELIRKCAQLNISLLASISAPTSMAIQLAKQSGLTLASFCRGDRFVLYTEI
;
A
#
# COMPACT_ATOMS: atom_id res chain seq x y z
N MET A 1 17.94 -3.80 -0.41
CA MET A 1 17.06 -4.41 -1.42
C MET A 1 15.90 -5.04 -0.70
N VAL A 2 14.67 -4.83 -1.16
CA VAL A 2 13.50 -5.54 -0.62
C VAL A 2 13.50 -6.92 -1.26
N ASP A 3 13.58 -7.98 -0.47
CA ASP A 3 13.69 -9.38 -0.91
C ASP A 3 12.33 -10.05 -1.14
N GLY A 4 11.23 -9.31 -0.92
CA GLY A 4 9.87 -9.79 -1.11
C GLY A 4 9.37 -10.70 0.01
N HIS A 5 10.08 -10.81 1.13
CA HIS A 5 9.60 -11.56 2.29
C HIS A 5 8.39 -10.89 2.93
N ILE A 6 7.37 -11.69 3.24
CA ILE A 6 6.19 -11.24 3.97
C ILE A 6 6.55 -11.14 5.46
N VAL A 7 6.71 -9.92 5.95
CA VAL A 7 6.99 -9.65 7.37
C VAL A 7 5.75 -9.79 8.25
N ALA A 8 4.58 -9.46 7.72
CA ALA A 8 3.30 -9.59 8.40
C ALA A 8 2.15 -9.66 7.39
N LEU A 9 1.07 -10.34 7.76
CA LEU A 9 -0.14 -10.49 6.95
C LEU A 9 -1.38 -10.37 7.84
N PHE A 10 -2.33 -9.55 7.41
CA PHE A 10 -3.60 -9.34 8.10
C PHE A 10 -4.76 -9.40 7.11
N GLU A 11 -5.84 -10.04 7.54
CA GLU A 11 -7.06 -10.19 6.76
C GLU A 11 -8.25 -9.57 7.48
N ASP A 12 -9.23 -9.15 6.70
CA ASP A 12 -10.52 -8.69 7.18
C ASP A 12 -11.54 -8.73 6.03
N VAL A 13 -12.83 -8.78 6.38
CA VAL A 13 -13.92 -8.60 5.41
C VAL A 13 -13.85 -7.20 4.78
N GLY A 14 -13.45 -6.20 5.56
CA GLY A 14 -13.25 -4.82 5.11
C GLY A 14 -11.80 -4.50 4.79
N ARG A 15 -11.52 -4.12 3.53
CA ARG A 15 -10.17 -3.71 3.08
C ARG A 15 -9.52 -2.61 3.94
N HIS A 16 -10.30 -1.71 4.51
CA HIS A 16 -9.78 -0.64 5.38
C HIS A 16 -9.29 -1.22 6.71
N ASN A 17 -10.04 -2.15 7.29
CA ASN A 17 -9.68 -2.80 8.55
C ASN A 17 -8.46 -3.70 8.38
N ALA A 18 -8.36 -4.42 7.25
CA ALA A 18 -7.18 -5.22 6.93
C ALA A 18 -5.92 -4.35 6.90
N LEU A 19 -5.99 -3.18 6.24
CA LEU A 19 -4.91 -2.22 6.23
C LEU A 19 -4.64 -1.65 7.63
N ASP A 20 -5.67 -1.27 8.39
CA ASP A 20 -5.49 -0.70 9.73
C ASP A 20 -4.81 -1.67 10.70
N LYS A 21 -5.13 -2.97 10.63
CA LYS A 21 -4.47 -4.00 11.43
C LYS A 21 -2.98 -4.09 11.09
N LEU A 22 -2.65 -4.09 9.79
CA LEU A 22 -1.25 -4.09 9.33
C LEU A 22 -0.51 -2.83 9.81
N LEU A 23 -1.08 -1.66 9.56
CA LEU A 23 -0.48 -0.38 9.93
C LEU A 23 -0.30 -0.23 11.45
N GLY A 24 -1.29 -0.67 12.23
CA GLY A 24 -1.21 -0.72 13.69
C GLY A 24 -0.09 -1.63 14.19
N TYR A 25 0.03 -2.83 13.60
CA TYR A 25 1.12 -3.76 13.91
C TYR A 25 2.50 -3.16 13.58
N LEU A 26 2.66 -2.59 12.38
CA LEU A 26 3.93 -1.98 11.97
C LEU A 26 4.34 -0.83 12.89
N ALA A 27 3.39 0.00 13.31
CA ALA A 27 3.63 1.09 14.25
C ALA A 27 3.99 0.57 15.65
N GLN A 28 3.30 -0.47 16.13
CA GLN A 28 3.57 -1.07 17.44
C GLN A 28 4.96 -1.71 17.52
N GLU A 29 5.39 -2.39 16.45
CA GLU A 29 6.68 -3.08 16.37
C GLU A 29 7.82 -2.16 15.89
N ASN A 30 7.56 -0.87 15.68
CA ASN A 30 8.54 0.13 15.23
C ASN A 30 9.26 -0.26 13.92
N TYR A 31 8.53 -0.81 12.96
CA TYR A 31 9.09 -1.08 11.63
C TYR A 31 9.45 0.21 10.91
N ASP A 32 10.60 0.23 10.25
CA ASP A 32 10.92 1.26 9.26
C ASP A 32 10.15 0.96 7.96
N THR A 33 9.00 1.62 7.83
CA THR A 33 8.08 1.48 6.70
C THR A 33 8.62 2.02 5.39
N SER A 34 9.75 2.75 5.41
CA SER A 34 10.42 3.24 4.21
C SER A 34 11.22 2.16 3.48
N LEU A 35 11.53 1.04 4.16
CA LEU A 35 12.34 -0.06 3.63
C LEU A 35 11.51 -1.18 3.00
N GLY A 36 10.19 -1.01 2.85
CA GLY A 36 9.29 -2.04 2.35
C GLY A 36 8.10 -1.48 1.58
N PHE A 37 7.10 -2.34 1.36
CA PHE A 37 5.88 -1.96 0.65
C PHE A 37 4.67 -2.76 1.15
N VAL A 38 3.48 -2.22 0.89
CA VAL A 38 2.21 -2.85 1.24
C VAL A 38 1.58 -3.47 0.00
N VAL A 39 1.04 -4.68 0.14
CA VAL A 39 0.24 -5.34 -0.92
C VAL A 39 -1.20 -5.49 -0.46
N MET A 40 -2.15 -5.09 -1.31
CA MET A 40 -3.58 -5.19 -1.07
C MET A 40 -4.28 -6.01 -2.16
N THR A 41 -5.18 -6.90 -1.75
CA THR A 41 -6.02 -7.69 -2.68
C THR A 41 -7.19 -6.88 -3.26
N SER A 42 -7.49 -5.73 -2.67
CA SER A 42 -8.60 -4.86 -3.05
C SER A 42 -8.23 -3.82 -4.11
N ARG A 43 -9.21 -2.98 -4.51
CA ARG A 43 -8.93 -1.69 -5.17
C ARG A 43 -8.18 -0.76 -4.23
N ALA A 44 -7.37 0.14 -4.80
CA ALA A 44 -6.77 1.25 -4.07
C ALA A 44 -7.72 2.46 -4.07
N SER A 45 -8.23 2.84 -2.89
CA SER A 45 -9.07 4.03 -2.70
C SER A 45 -8.29 5.15 -2.02
N TYR A 46 -8.79 6.38 -2.16
CA TYR A 46 -8.22 7.58 -1.52
C TYR A 46 -7.88 7.36 -0.04
N GLU A 47 -8.82 6.83 0.75
CA GLU A 47 -8.58 6.58 2.19
C GLU A 47 -7.47 5.55 2.48
N LEU A 48 -7.26 4.57 1.60
CA LEU A 48 -6.16 3.60 1.79
C LEU A 48 -4.81 4.27 1.55
N ILE A 49 -4.72 5.09 0.48
CA ILE A 49 -3.51 5.86 0.19
C ILE A 49 -3.23 6.86 1.31
N ARG A 50 -4.25 7.55 1.83
CA ARG A 50 -4.12 8.49 2.94
C ARG A 50 -3.54 7.84 4.19
N LYS A 51 -4.01 6.65 4.56
CA LYS A 51 -3.49 5.89 5.70
C LYS A 51 -2.03 5.47 5.50
N CYS A 52 -1.69 5.02 4.30
CA CYS A 52 -0.31 4.65 3.96
C CYS A 52 0.63 5.86 4.01
N ALA A 53 0.20 7.00 3.47
CA ALA A 53 0.95 8.25 3.51
C ALA A 53 1.21 8.74 4.96
N GLN A 54 0.24 8.58 5.86
CA GLN A 54 0.39 8.97 7.28
C GLN A 54 1.49 8.20 8.02
N LEU A 55 1.81 6.98 7.58
CA LEU A 55 2.90 6.17 8.13
C LEU A 55 4.11 6.08 7.19
N ASN A 56 4.24 7.01 6.24
CA ASN A 56 5.35 7.07 5.29
C ASN A 56 5.62 5.73 4.57
N ILE A 57 4.57 4.96 4.25
CA ILE A 57 4.70 3.78 3.41
C ILE A 57 5.18 4.23 2.02
N SER A 58 6.33 3.73 1.57
CA SER A 58 6.93 4.16 0.29
C SER A 58 6.16 3.67 -0.94
N LEU A 59 5.57 2.47 -0.87
CA LEU A 59 4.85 1.86 -1.99
C LEU A 59 3.60 1.11 -1.54
N LEU A 60 2.49 1.31 -2.26
CA LEU A 60 1.30 0.46 -2.19
C LEU A 60 1.07 -0.23 -3.53
N ALA A 61 1.05 -1.55 -3.50
CA ALA A 61 0.72 -2.42 -4.62
C ALA A 61 -0.71 -2.98 -4.44
N SER A 62 -1.54 -2.91 -5.48
CA SER A 62 -2.89 -3.46 -5.45
C SER A 62 -3.15 -4.44 -6.60
N ILE A 63 -3.93 -5.49 -6.34
CA ILE A 63 -4.34 -6.46 -7.37
C ILE A 63 -5.41 -5.87 -8.31
N SER A 64 -6.20 -4.91 -7.80
CA SER A 64 -7.30 -4.27 -8.55
C SER A 64 -7.02 -2.79 -8.84
N ALA A 65 -7.85 -2.19 -9.70
CA ALA A 65 -7.72 -0.81 -10.15
C ALA A 65 -7.72 0.23 -9.00
N PRO A 66 -6.99 1.35 -9.15
CA PRO A 66 -7.08 2.49 -8.26
C PRO A 66 -8.21 3.44 -8.68
N THR A 67 -8.62 4.36 -7.79
CA THR A 67 -9.48 5.50 -8.15
C THR A 67 -8.66 6.72 -8.56
N SER A 68 -9.22 7.63 -9.36
CA SER A 68 -8.53 8.87 -9.75
C SER A 68 -8.05 9.69 -8.54
N MET A 69 -8.88 9.76 -7.49
CA MET A 69 -8.51 10.42 -6.23
C MET A 69 -7.36 9.70 -5.51
N ALA A 70 -7.29 8.37 -5.56
CA ALA A 70 -6.18 7.61 -4.99
C ALA A 70 -4.86 7.93 -5.73
N ILE A 71 -4.89 7.97 -7.07
CA ILE A 71 -3.73 8.34 -7.88
C ILE A 71 -3.26 9.75 -7.56
N GLN A 72 -4.18 10.72 -7.48
CA GLN A 72 -3.83 12.10 -7.18
C GLN A 72 -3.19 12.23 -5.80
N LEU A 73 -3.76 11.59 -4.77
CA LEU A 73 -3.18 11.64 -3.44
C LEU A 73 -1.81 10.98 -3.39
N ALA A 74 -1.62 9.82 -4.04
CA ALA A 74 -0.34 9.15 -4.10
C ALA A 74 0.77 10.05 -4.69
N LYS A 75 0.45 10.80 -5.75
CA LYS A 75 1.37 11.80 -6.34
C LYS A 75 1.71 12.90 -5.34
N GLN A 76 0.70 13.44 -4.65
CA GLN A 76 0.90 14.53 -3.69
C GLN A 76 1.66 14.10 -2.45
N SER A 77 1.49 12.85 -2.01
CA SER A 77 2.07 12.33 -0.78
C SER A 77 3.45 11.72 -0.94
N GLY A 78 4.00 11.68 -2.16
CA GLY A 78 5.27 10.99 -2.35
C GLY A 78 5.14 9.46 -2.20
N LEU A 79 3.98 8.86 -2.53
CA LEU A 79 3.76 7.42 -2.46
C LEU A 79 3.75 6.79 -3.85
N THR A 80 4.52 5.72 -4.04
CA THR A 80 4.48 4.90 -5.27
C THR A 80 3.25 3.99 -5.28
N LEU A 81 2.44 4.06 -6.33
CA LEU A 81 1.20 3.31 -6.48
C LEU A 81 1.30 2.38 -7.69
N ALA A 82 1.36 1.09 -7.41
CA ALA A 82 1.26 0.03 -8.41
C ALA A 82 -0.13 -0.61 -8.33
N SER A 83 -0.76 -0.89 -9.47
CA SER A 83 -2.02 -1.62 -9.52
C SER A 83 -2.05 -2.66 -10.63
N PHE A 84 -3.08 -3.52 -10.61
CA PHE A 84 -3.17 -4.70 -11.49
C PHE A 84 -1.99 -5.67 -11.34
N CYS A 85 -1.44 -5.76 -10.13
CA CYS A 85 -0.31 -6.65 -9.81
C CYS A 85 -0.75 -8.12 -9.92
N ARG A 86 -0.23 -8.85 -10.91
CA ARG A 86 -0.55 -10.26 -11.19
C ARG A 86 0.63 -10.98 -11.84
N GLY A 87 1.21 -11.94 -11.13
CA GLY A 87 2.45 -12.58 -11.55
C GLY A 87 3.52 -11.52 -11.80
N ASP A 88 4.14 -11.56 -12.97
CA ASP A 88 5.23 -10.64 -13.35
C ASP A 88 4.73 -9.33 -14.00
N ARG A 89 3.45 -8.97 -13.83
CA ARG A 89 2.85 -7.78 -14.46
C ARG A 89 2.23 -6.84 -13.43
N PHE A 90 2.38 -5.54 -13.68
CA PHE A 90 1.76 -4.45 -12.92
C PHE A 90 1.70 -3.19 -13.79
N VAL A 91 0.95 -2.18 -13.33
CA VAL A 91 0.91 -0.83 -13.91
C VAL A 91 1.27 0.18 -12.82
N LEU A 92 2.29 1.00 -13.08
CA LEU A 92 2.63 2.14 -12.22
C LEU A 92 1.74 3.33 -12.55
N TYR A 93 1.13 3.90 -11.51
CA TYR A 93 0.34 5.12 -11.60
C TYR A 93 1.10 6.35 -11.07
N THR A 94 2.05 6.11 -10.17
CA THR A 94 2.94 7.10 -9.57
C THR A 94 4.31 6.44 -9.35
N GLU A 95 5.39 7.21 -9.49
CA GLU A 95 6.78 6.80 -9.29
C GLU A 95 7.56 8.03 -8.81
N ILE A 96 8.41 7.86 -7.80
CA ILE A 96 9.21 8.91 -7.15
C ILE A 96 10.61 8.39 -6.90
#